data_AF-A0AA88IX42-F1
#
_entry.id   AF-A0AA88IX42-F1
#
_cell.length_a   1.000
_cell.length_b   1.000
_cell.length_c   1.000
_cell.angle_alpha   90.00
_cell.angle_beta   90.00
_cell.angle_gamma   90.00
#
_symmetry.space_group_name_H-M   'P 1'
#
loop_
_entity.id
_entity.type
_entity.pdbx_description
1 polymer ?
#
loop_
_entity_poly.entity_id
_entity_poly.type
_entity_poly.pdbx_seq_one_letter_code
_entity_poly.pdbx_strand_id
1 'polypeptide(L)'
;MARLTLSLLLLCVCVTVLHCEERKQMPHVKLIARDGNGKQETVCGGSLISNKEILTAAHCWPEGGTMYAVLGDQEVEITDQPKKHNIHSTDIMIVTLPTATEIKPISVRDCKAPPHP
;
A
#
# COMPACT_ATOMS: atom_id res chain seq x y z
N MET A 1 -15.92 38.37 24.08
CA MET A 1 -16.62 37.09 23.87
C MET A 1 -16.14 36.32 22.61
N ALA A 2 -14.91 36.55 22.12
CA ALA A 2 -14.41 35.93 20.86
C ALA A 2 -13.29 34.89 21.07
N ARG A 3 -12.92 34.58 22.32
CA ARG A 3 -11.88 33.58 22.65
C ARG A 3 -12.43 32.16 22.75
N LEU A 4 -13.72 32.02 23.06
CA LEU A 4 -14.37 30.70 23.19
C LEU A 4 -14.59 30.04 21.82
N THR A 5 -14.83 30.81 20.77
CA THR A 5 -15.03 30.32 19.40
C THR A 5 -13.74 29.78 18.78
N LEU A 6 -12.59 30.44 19.00
CA LEU A 6 -11.30 29.98 18.48
C LEU A 6 -10.83 28.69 19.16
N SER A 7 -11.03 28.57 20.48
CA SER A 7 -10.72 27.34 21.22
C SER A 7 -11.62 26.18 20.79
N LEU A 8 -12.90 26.43 20.52
CA LEU A 8 -13.85 25.42 20.04
C LEU A 8 -13.56 25.02 18.58
N LEU A 9 -13.12 25.97 17.73
CA LEU A 9 -12.63 25.68 16.38
C LEU A 9 -11.37 24.83 16.41
N LEU A 10 -10.39 25.14 17.27
CA LEU A 10 -9.17 24.35 17.43
C LEU A 10 -9.45 22.94 17.97
N LEU A 11 -10.36 22.79 18.93
CA LEU A 11 -10.85 21.49 19.37
C LEU A 11 -11.57 20.75 18.24
N CYS A 12 -12.38 21.43 17.43
CA CYS A 12 -13.07 20.82 16.29
C CYS A 12 -12.10 20.43 15.17
N VAL A 13 -11.05 21.22 14.89
CA VAL A 13 -9.97 20.87 13.96
C VAL A 13 -9.15 19.72 14.53
N CYS A 14 -8.79 19.72 15.81
CA CYS A 14 -8.11 18.59 16.44
C CYS A 14 -8.97 17.32 16.43
N VAL A 15 -10.27 17.42 16.72
CA VAL A 15 -11.19 16.26 16.74
C VAL A 15 -11.51 15.78 15.32
N THR A 16 -11.58 16.65 14.31
CA THR A 16 -11.76 16.24 12.89
C THR A 16 -10.46 15.71 12.27
N VAL A 17 -9.30 16.23 12.65
CA VAL A 17 -7.99 15.69 12.24
C VAL A 17 -7.68 14.38 12.98
N LEU A 18 -8.11 14.21 14.24
CA LEU A 18 -8.07 12.93 14.95
C LEU A 18 -9.15 11.95 14.44
N HIS A 19 -10.33 12.43 14.04
CA HIS A 19 -11.34 11.62 13.34
C HIS A 19 -10.97 11.52 11.85
N CYS A 20 -9.78 11.01 11.56
CA CYS A 20 -9.62 10.22 10.36
C CYS A 20 -10.44 8.94 10.61
N GLU A 21 -11.71 8.98 10.21
CA GLU A 21 -12.74 7.98 10.50
C GLU A 21 -12.16 6.55 10.59
N GLU A 22 -12.21 6.01 11.81
CA GLU A 22 -11.71 4.69 12.11
C GLU A 22 -12.37 3.67 11.17
N ARG A 23 -11.55 2.83 10.52
CA ARG A 23 -11.96 1.64 9.73
C ARG A 23 -12.37 1.85 8.27
N LYS A 24 -11.79 2.81 7.57
CA LYS A 24 -11.55 2.58 6.14
C LYS A 24 -10.38 1.61 6.05
N GLN A 25 -10.63 0.31 5.82
CA GLN A 25 -9.59 -0.65 5.42
C GLN A 25 -8.89 -0.06 4.20
N MET A 26 -7.80 0.65 4.44
CA MET A 26 -6.99 1.21 3.39
C MET A 26 -6.22 0.01 2.83
N PRO A 27 -6.40 -0.35 1.54
CA PRO A 27 -5.67 -1.45 0.92
C PRO A 27 -4.17 -1.14 0.74
N HIS A 28 -3.66 -0.15 1.47
CA HIS A 28 -2.24 0.16 1.53
C HIS A 28 -1.51 -0.98 2.21
N VAL A 29 -0.46 -1.42 1.54
CA VAL A 29 0.43 -2.45 2.04
C VAL A 29 1.76 -1.79 2.30
N LYS A 30 2.34 -2.02 3.48
CA LYS A 30 3.74 -1.70 3.71
C LYS A 30 4.55 -2.88 3.18
N LEU A 31 5.47 -2.60 2.27
CA LEU A 31 6.42 -3.58 1.75
C LEU A 31 7.77 -3.37 2.42
N ILE A 32 8.39 -4.47 2.84
CA ILE A 32 9.68 -4.48 3.52
C ILE A 32 10.61 -5.36 2.70
N ALA A 33 11.67 -4.78 2.15
CA ALA A 33 12.71 -5.50 1.44
C ALA A 33 13.93 -5.62 2.35
N ARG A 34 14.35 -6.85 2.66
CA ARG A 34 15.55 -7.15 3.46
C ARG A 34 16.63 -7.71 2.56
N ASP A 35 17.85 -7.20 2.67
CA ASP A 35 18.99 -7.77 1.95
C ASP A 35 19.34 -9.18 2.46
N GLY A 36 20.08 -9.96 1.66
CA GLY A 36 20.48 -11.33 2.05
C GLY A 36 21.38 -11.42 3.29
N ASN A 37 21.85 -10.28 3.82
CA ASN A 37 22.66 -10.18 5.03
C ASN A 37 21.85 -9.69 6.25
N GLY A 38 20.55 -9.40 6.09
CA GLY A 38 19.67 -8.85 7.11
C GLY A 38 20.09 -7.48 7.66
N LYS A 39 21.00 -6.77 6.99
CA LYS A 39 21.64 -5.55 7.50
C LYS A 39 21.02 -4.28 6.93
N GLN A 40 20.38 -4.38 5.76
CA GLN A 40 19.67 -3.26 5.13
C GLN A 40 18.21 -3.62 4.91
N GLU A 41 17.34 -2.68 5.31
CA GLU A 41 15.90 -2.74 5.10
C GLU A 41 15.47 -1.54 4.26
N THR A 42 14.75 -1.78 3.17
CA THR A 42 14.06 -0.74 2.40
C THR A 42 12.56 -0.89 2.61
N VAL A 43 11.90 0.22 2.97
CA VAL A 43 10.45 0.26 3.15
C VAL A 43 9.81 0.96 1.96
N CYS A 44 8.83 0.28 1.36
CA CYS A 44 8.04 0.78 0.25
C CYS A 44 6.54 0.72 0.55
N GLY A 45 5.76 1.42 -0.27
CA GLY A 45 4.31 1.30 -0.30
C GLY A 45 3.85 0.33 -1.37
N GLY A 46 2.64 -0.18 -1.20
CA GLY A 46 1.90 -0.94 -2.19
C GLY A 46 0.39 -0.77 -2.02
N SER A 47 -0.37 -1.26 -2.98
CA SER A 47 -1.84 -1.30 -2.91
C SER A 47 -2.36 -2.65 -3.35
N LEU A 48 -3.23 -3.27 -2.57
CA LEU A 48 -3.96 -4.48 -2.99
C LEU A 48 -4.89 -4.14 -4.16
N ILE A 49 -4.65 -4.72 -5.33
CA ILE A 49 -5.47 -4.55 -6.54
C ILE A 49 -6.33 -5.80 -6.82
N SER A 50 -6.01 -6.92 -6.17
CA SER A 50 -6.86 -8.10 -6.04
C SER A 50 -6.66 -8.71 -4.66
N ASN A 51 -7.34 -9.82 -4.35
CA ASN A 51 -7.15 -10.54 -3.08
C ASN A 51 -5.77 -11.22 -2.97
N LYS A 52 -4.96 -11.22 -4.02
CA LYS A 52 -3.60 -11.79 -4.02
C LYS A 52 -2.53 -10.87 -4.60
N GLU A 53 -2.91 -9.83 -5.33
CA GLU A 53 -1.94 -9.01 -6.06
C GLU A 53 -1.81 -7.63 -5.44
N ILE A 54 -0.56 -7.24 -5.23
CA ILE A 54 -0.17 -5.92 -4.74
C ILE A 54 0.54 -5.19 -5.87
N LEU A 55 0.03 -4.01 -6.21
CA LEU A 55 0.69 -3.06 -7.10
C LEU A 55 1.71 -2.25 -6.31
N THR A 56 2.94 -2.17 -6.82
CA THR A 56 4.04 -1.39 -6.22
C THR A 56 5.01 -0.90 -7.30
N ALA A 57 6.10 -0.24 -6.90
CA ALA A 57 7.14 0.21 -7.80
C ALA A 57 8.18 -0.90 -8.06
N ALA A 58 8.78 -0.93 -9.25
CA ALA A 58 9.75 -1.97 -9.60
C ALA A 58 11.06 -1.81 -8.83
N HIS A 59 11.48 -0.57 -8.54
CA HIS A 59 12.68 -0.30 -7.74
C HIS A 59 12.56 -0.75 -6.28
N CYS A 60 11.36 -1.10 -5.81
CA CYS A 60 11.15 -1.63 -4.47
C CYS A 60 11.62 -3.09 -4.34
N TRP A 61 11.81 -3.80 -5.45
CA TRP A 61 12.24 -5.20 -5.40
C TRP A 61 13.71 -5.32 -4.95
N PRO A 62 14.03 -6.10 -3.91
CA PRO A 62 15.42 -6.33 -3.53
C PRO A 62 16.13 -7.24 -4.56
N GLU A 63 17.30 -6.81 -5.02
CA GLU A 63 18.20 -7.68 -5.78
C GLU A 63 18.90 -8.66 -4.82
N GLY A 64 18.52 -9.94 -4.86
CA GLY A 64 19.13 -10.98 -4.03
C GLY A 64 18.73 -10.94 -2.54
N GLY A 65 17.62 -10.28 -2.21
CA GLY A 65 17.04 -10.25 -0.87
C GLY A 65 15.61 -10.83 -0.83
N THR A 66 14.95 -10.65 0.30
CA THR A 66 13.58 -11.13 0.54
C THR A 66 12.63 -9.95 0.71
N MET A 67 11.44 -10.04 0.10
CA MET A 67 10.37 -9.05 0.27
C MET A 67 9.27 -9.59 1.18
N TYR A 68 8.76 -8.72 2.06
CA TYR A 68 7.65 -8.98 2.95
C TYR A 68 6.53 -7.96 2.72
N ALA A 69 5.29 -8.39 2.83
CA ALA A 69 4.11 -7.55 2.84
C ALA A 69 3.51 -7.50 4.24
N VAL A 70 3.28 -6.30 4.76
CA VAL A 70 2.58 -6.08 6.02
C VAL A 70 1.14 -5.71 5.73
N LEU A 71 0.22 -6.61 6.11
CA LEU A 71 -1.21 -6.53 5.92
C LEU A 71 -1.87 -6.37 7.30
N GLY A 72 -2.12 -5.12 7.72
CA GLY A 72 -2.52 -4.84 9.10
C GLY A 72 -1.40 -5.24 10.06
N ASP A 73 -1.66 -6.21 10.95
CA ASP A 73 -0.69 -6.71 11.93
C ASP A 73 0.09 -7.95 11.46
N GLN A 74 -0.14 -8.42 10.23
CA GLN A 74 0.50 -9.62 9.70
C GLN A 74 1.64 -9.28 8.74
N GLU A 75 2.84 -9.79 8.99
CA GLU A 75 3.96 -9.79 8.05
C GLU A 75 3.99 -11.12 7.27
N VAL A 76 3.95 -11.04 5.94
CA VAL A 76 3.89 -12.19 5.05
C VAL A 76 5.05 -12.13 4.07
N GLU A 77 5.83 -13.20 3.96
CA GLU A 77 6.90 -13.30 2.96
C GLU A 77 6.33 -13.46 1.55
N ILE A 78 6.88 -12.71 0.60
CA ILE A 78 6.59 -12.86 -0.82
C ILE A 78 7.52 -13.93 -1.39
N THR A 79 6.95 -15.11 -1.64
CA THR A 79 7.70 -16.27 -2.16
C THR A 79 7.71 -16.33 -3.69
N ASP A 80 6.72 -15.71 -4.33
CA ASP A 80 6.58 -15.72 -5.77
C ASP A 80 7.51 -14.69 -6.42
N GLN A 81 8.05 -15.04 -7.60
CA GLN A 81 8.78 -14.08 -8.41
C GLN A 81 7.84 -12.95 -8.87
N PRO A 82 8.29 -11.69 -8.83
CA PRO A 82 7.45 -10.57 -9.19
C PRO A 82 7.16 -10.60 -10.70
N LYS A 83 5.92 -10.26 -11.06
CA LYS A 83 5.57 -10.05 -12.47
C LYS A 83 6.09 -8.68 -12.87
N LYS A 84 7.26 -8.64 -13.51
CA LYS A 84 7.78 -7.43 -14.17
C LYS A 84 7.12 -7.32 -15.54
N HIS A 85 6.45 -6.20 -15.80
CA HIS A 85 5.97 -5.93 -17.15
C HIS A 85 7.15 -5.39 -17.97
N ASN A 86 7.61 -6.15 -18.96
CA ASN A 86 8.79 -5.84 -19.78
C ASN A 86 8.52 -4.72 -20.81
N ILE A 87 7.93 -3.62 -20.37
CA ILE A 87 7.89 -2.38 -21.15
C ILE A 87 9.04 -1.53 -20.61
N HIS A 88 9.95 -1.14 -21.49
CA HIS A 88 11.12 -0.29 -21.22
C HIS A 88 11.03 0.53 -19.91
N SER A 89 11.83 0.16 -18.90
CA SER A 89 12.03 0.95 -17.67
C SER A 89 10.76 1.44 -16.96
N THR A 90 9.65 0.70 -16.98
CA THR A 90 8.50 1.09 -16.13
C THR A 90 8.77 0.74 -14.67
N ASP A 91 8.74 1.75 -13.80
CA ASP A 91 8.86 1.60 -12.35
C ASP A 91 7.56 1.09 -11.70
N ILE A 92 6.99 0.03 -12.28
CA ILE A 92 5.74 -0.59 -11.85
C ILE A 92 5.96 -2.09 -11.78
N MET A 93 5.47 -2.70 -10.71
CA MET A 93 5.58 -4.13 -10.46
C MET A 93 4.34 -4.64 -9.75
N ILE A 94 3.97 -5.88 -10.07
CA ILE A 94 2.94 -6.61 -9.35
C ILE A 94 3.61 -7.75 -8.60
N VAL A 95 3.38 -7.81 -7.28
CA VAL A 95 3.82 -8.91 -6.43
C VAL A 95 2.61 -9.72 -5.98
N THR A 96 2.81 -11.04 -5.85
CA THR A 96 1.75 -11.99 -5.51
C THR A 96 1.93 -12.46 -4.07
N LEU A 97 0.88 -12.35 -3.27
CA LEU A 97 0.81 -12.93 -1.93
C LEU A 97 0.73 -14.45 -2.02
N PRO A 98 1.39 -15.20 -1.10
CA PRO A 98 1.31 -16.66 -1.08
C PRO A 98 -0.12 -17.16 -0.78
N THR A 99 -0.89 -16.40 0.01
CA THR A 99 -2.28 -16.72 0.38
C THR A 99 -3.18 -15.53 0.09
N ALA A 100 -4.43 -15.80 -0.32
CA ALA A 100 -5.42 -14.75 -0.56
C ALA A 100 -5.80 -14.06 0.75
N THR A 101 -5.86 -12.73 0.73
CA THR A 101 -6.34 -11.91 1.84
C THR A 101 -7.84 -11.61 1.71
N GLU A 102 -8.48 -11.40 2.85
CA GLU A 102 -9.88 -10.93 2.93
C GLU A 102 -9.98 -9.40 2.86
N ILE A 103 -8.84 -8.68 2.87
CA ILE A 103 -8.82 -7.22 2.75
C ILE A 103 -9.39 -6.81 1.39
N LYS A 104 -10.35 -5.88 1.41
CA LYS A 104 -10.99 -5.37 0.20
C LYS A 104 -9.97 -4.62 -0.69
N PRO A 105 -9.74 -5.06 -1.95
CA PRO A 105 -8.80 -4.40 -2.85
C PRO A 105 -9.28 -3.03 -3.34
N ILE A 106 -8.34 -2.20 -3.82
CA ILE A 106 -8.64 -0.98 -4.55
C ILE A 106 -9.09 -1.31 -5.98
N SER A 107 -10.11 -0.62 -6.47
CA SER A 107 -10.51 -0.70 -7.88
C SER A 107 -9.52 0.08 -8.73
N VAL A 108 -8.84 -0.62 -9.64
CA VAL A 108 -8.03 0.00 -10.69
C VAL A 108 -8.93 0.31 -11.87
N ARG A 109 -8.84 1.54 -12.41
CA ARG A 109 -9.64 1.95 -13.57
C ARG A 109 -9.08 1.33 -14.85
N ASP A 110 -9.95 0.76 -15.66
CA ASP A 110 -9.62 0.35 -17.02
C ASP A 110 -9.59 1.55 -17.95
N CYS A 111 -8.39 1.95 -18.38
CA CYS A 111 -8.20 3.06 -19.33
C CYS A 111 -8.75 2.78 -20.74
N LYS A 112 -9.18 1.53 -21.01
CA LYS A 112 -9.78 1.13 -22.29
C LYS A 112 -11.31 1.19 -22.27
N ALA A 113 -11.92 1.36 -21.10
CA ALA A 113 -13.36 1.53 -21.03
C ALA A 113 -13.72 2.91 -21.60
N PRO A 114 -14.73 3.01 -22.49
CA PRO A 114 -15.24 4.30 -22.91
C PRO A 114 -15.73 5.08 -21.67
N PRO A 115 -15.58 6.42 -21.63
CA PRO A 115 -16.11 7.21 -20.53
C PRO A 115 -17.60 6.92 -20.36
N HIS A 116 -18.04 6.69 -19.11
CA HIS A 116 -19.46 6.61 -18.82
C HIS A 116 -20.14 7.94 -19.22
N PRO A 117 -21.29 7.90 -19.90
CA PRO A 117 -22.00 9.09 -20.35
C PRO A 117 -22.44 9.99 -19.20
#